data_AF-A0A932QSG4-F1
#
_entry.id   AF-A0A932QSG4-F1
#
_cell.length_a   1.000
_cell.length_b   1.000
_cell.length_c   1.000
_cell.angle_alpha   90.00
_cell.angle_beta   90.00
_cell.angle_gamma   90.00
#
_symmetry.space_group_name_H-M   'P 1'
#
loop_
_entity.id
_entity.type
_entity.pdbx_description
1 polymer ?
#
loop_
_entity_poly.entity_id
_entity_poly.type
_entity_poly.pdbx_seq_one_letter_code
_entity_poly.pdbx_strand_id
1 'polypeptide(L)'
;MNNNRRYNSRSRHRSKPPITSSSSLGIAKRNLDINCDVGQGFGIYQNPYEEQILPYVTSINIACGTHAGDPLTMAKTIDAAKKYNTSIGALIGYNNLIGNGQNEMYLGVDELRALVLYQLGALHGLLHSKGLEIRHVRTHGFLYRQLYTDLLIAETVAKAIAEFSRWIILIGLSGPILTSACDNVNIKMGQEVQVSRRYRKDGTILPFSPNIDGKNLLEESTRRAREIIQTGSLTCEDKSKLRINVDTIHIPSDSKESVELARTLKAMIVDPKPILMDKYDKYFADLASVK
;
A
#
# COMPACT_ATOMS: atom_id res chain seq x y z
N MET A 1 1.94 -49.08 51.39
CA MET A 1 3.33 -48.97 50.89
C MET A 1 3.35 -49.38 49.43
N ASN A 2 3.79 -48.45 48.57
CA ASN A 2 4.36 -48.61 47.21
C ASN A 2 3.57 -49.43 46.16
N ASN A 3 2.99 -48.77 45.16
CA ASN A 3 3.62 -48.28 43.90
C ASN A 3 3.86 -49.39 42.86
N ASN A 4 3.07 -49.37 41.79
CA ASN A 4 3.49 -49.32 40.37
C ASN A 4 2.49 -50.04 39.45
N ARG A 5 1.45 -49.32 39.00
CA ARG A 5 0.80 -49.64 37.71
C ARG A 5 1.62 -48.98 36.60
N ARG A 6 2.36 -49.80 35.85
CA ARG A 6 3.02 -49.42 34.59
C ARG A 6 1.95 -49.01 33.58
N TYR A 7 1.81 -47.71 33.32
CA TYR A 7 1.13 -47.21 32.12
C TYR A 7 2.10 -47.25 30.94
N ASN A 8 1.75 -48.07 29.95
CA ASN A 8 2.46 -48.20 28.69
C ASN A 8 1.96 -47.09 27.74
N SER A 9 2.56 -45.90 27.77
CA SER A 9 2.22 -44.80 26.86
C SER A 9 2.90 -45.01 25.50
N ARG A 10 2.22 -45.69 24.58
CA ARG A 10 2.60 -45.67 23.15
C ARG A 10 2.39 -44.26 22.61
N SER A 11 3.48 -43.50 22.56
CA SER A 11 3.63 -42.27 21.77
C SER A 11 3.25 -42.56 20.31
N ARG A 12 2.06 -42.12 19.89
CA ARG A 12 1.71 -42.01 18.47
C ARG A 12 2.27 -40.69 17.97
N HIS A 13 3.51 -40.70 17.51
CA HIS A 13 4.00 -39.66 16.60
C HIS A 13 3.12 -39.68 15.34
N ARG A 14 2.09 -38.83 15.32
CA ARG A 14 1.44 -38.44 14.07
C ARG A 14 2.39 -37.47 13.37
N SER A 15 3.16 -37.99 12.41
CA SER A 15 3.84 -37.18 11.43
C SER A 15 2.82 -36.23 10.80
N LYS A 16 3.09 -34.91 10.88
CA LYS A 16 2.33 -33.93 10.11
C LYS A 16 2.50 -34.27 8.63
N PRO A 17 1.43 -34.24 7.82
CA PRO A 17 1.56 -34.47 6.38
C PRO A 17 2.46 -33.36 5.79
N PRO A 18 3.25 -33.68 4.75
CA PRO A 18 4.09 -32.69 4.10
C PRO A 18 3.19 -31.58 3.54
N ILE A 19 3.62 -30.33 3.73
CA ILE A 19 3.00 -29.16 3.10
C ILE A 19 3.22 -29.32 1.60
N THR A 20 2.24 -29.90 0.92
CA THR A 20 2.23 -29.99 -0.53
C THR A 20 2.08 -28.58 -1.09
N SER A 21 3.09 -28.16 -1.84
CA SER A 21 3.14 -26.92 -2.61
C SER A 21 1.85 -26.71 -3.40
N SER A 22 0.99 -25.80 -2.92
CA SER A 22 -0.20 -25.39 -3.66
C SER A 22 0.21 -24.51 -4.84
N SER A 23 0.27 -25.16 -6.00
CA SER A 23 -0.12 -24.67 -7.33
C SER A 23 0.46 -23.33 -7.81
N SER A 24 1.33 -23.44 -8.80
CA SER A 24 1.78 -22.45 -9.78
C SER A 24 0.66 -21.91 -10.68
N LEU A 25 -0.47 -21.47 -10.10
CA LEU A 25 -1.32 -20.52 -10.79
C LEU A 25 -0.72 -19.13 -10.55
N GLY A 26 -0.26 -18.49 -11.62
CA GLY A 26 0.27 -17.12 -11.55
C GLY A 26 -0.69 -16.16 -10.84
N ILE A 27 -0.16 -15.03 -10.37
CA ILE A 27 -0.96 -13.96 -9.76
C ILE A 27 -2.10 -13.50 -10.67
N ALA A 28 -2.03 -13.79 -11.98
CA ALA A 28 -3.08 -13.63 -12.99
C ALA A 28 -4.53 -14.05 -12.63
N LYS A 29 -4.76 -14.80 -11.53
CA LYS A 29 -6.13 -15.11 -11.02
C LYS A 29 -6.52 -14.39 -9.72
N ARG A 30 -5.70 -13.48 -9.19
CA ARG A 30 -6.03 -12.68 -8.01
C ARG A 30 -6.52 -11.30 -8.44
N ASN A 31 -7.52 -10.78 -7.74
CA ASN A 31 -7.88 -9.35 -7.81
C ASN A 31 -6.61 -8.57 -7.45
N LEU A 32 -6.09 -7.78 -8.39
CA LEU A 32 -4.94 -6.90 -8.17
C LEU A 32 -5.43 -5.46 -8.19
N ASP A 33 -5.00 -4.72 -7.18
CA ASP A 33 -5.17 -3.28 -7.13
C ASP A 33 -4.05 -2.59 -7.91
N ILE A 34 -4.39 -1.46 -8.52
CA ILE A 34 -3.45 -0.49 -9.09
C ILE A 34 -3.64 0.79 -8.30
N ASN A 35 -2.62 1.22 -7.57
CA ASN A 35 -2.65 2.44 -6.78
C ASN A 35 -1.65 3.49 -7.25
N CYS A 36 -1.97 4.76 -7.01
CA CYS A 36 -1.04 5.87 -7.21
C CYS A 36 -1.26 6.97 -6.17
N ASP A 37 -0.23 7.81 -6.00
CA ASP A 37 -0.26 8.97 -5.12
C ASP A 37 -0.81 10.18 -5.88
N VAL A 38 -1.77 10.91 -5.33
CA VAL A 38 -2.42 12.06 -5.98
C VAL A 38 -2.77 13.14 -4.95
N GLY A 39 -3.25 14.30 -5.42
CA GLY A 39 -3.47 15.45 -4.57
C GLY A 39 -2.16 16.02 -4.03
N GLN A 40 -1.03 15.80 -4.72
CA GLN A 40 0.28 16.23 -4.27
C GLN A 40 0.63 17.67 -4.70
N GLY A 41 -0.32 18.40 -5.28
CA GLY A 41 -0.21 19.84 -5.49
C GLY A 41 -0.21 20.62 -4.17
N PHE A 42 0.28 21.87 -4.21
CA PHE A 42 0.23 22.80 -3.09
C PHE A 42 0.13 24.25 -3.57
N GLY A 43 -0.99 24.91 -3.27
CA GLY A 43 -1.23 26.28 -3.71
C GLY A 43 -1.22 26.40 -5.24
N ILE A 44 -0.31 27.21 -5.79
CA ILE A 44 -0.18 27.40 -7.23
C ILE A 44 0.58 26.26 -7.93
N TYR A 45 1.29 25.41 -7.18
CA TYR A 45 2.07 24.31 -7.73
C TYR A 45 1.16 23.09 -7.90
N GLN A 46 0.86 22.73 -9.14
CA GLN A 46 -0.11 21.68 -9.46
C GLN A 46 0.51 20.66 -10.41
N ASN A 47 0.10 19.41 -10.31
CA ASN A 47 0.49 18.34 -11.21
C ASN A 47 -0.67 18.06 -12.20
N PRO A 48 -0.52 18.38 -13.50
CA PRO A 48 -1.60 18.26 -14.48
C PRO A 48 -1.94 16.81 -14.88
N TYR A 49 -1.16 15.83 -14.41
CA TYR A 49 -1.32 14.43 -14.80
C TYR A 49 -2.16 13.60 -13.81
N GLU A 50 -2.30 14.03 -12.56
CA GLU A 50 -2.95 13.22 -11.51
C GLU A 50 -4.41 12.86 -11.85
N GLU A 51 -5.20 13.83 -12.34
CA GLU A 51 -6.60 13.56 -12.72
C GLU A 51 -6.69 12.62 -13.93
N GLN A 52 -5.73 12.69 -14.85
CA GLN A 52 -5.73 11.87 -16.08
C GLN A 52 -5.47 10.39 -15.79
N ILE A 53 -4.92 10.06 -14.62
CA ILE A 53 -4.62 8.68 -14.21
C ILE A 53 -5.84 8.00 -13.59
N LEU A 54 -6.73 8.75 -12.95
CA LEU A 54 -7.90 8.23 -12.23
C LEU A 54 -8.73 7.20 -13.00
N PRO A 55 -9.00 7.34 -14.32
CA PRO A 55 -9.76 6.33 -15.07
C PRO A 55 -9.11 4.95 -15.15
N TYR A 56 -7.80 4.85 -14.88
CA TYR A 56 -7.01 3.65 -15.11
C TYR A 56 -6.53 2.96 -13.82
N VAL A 57 -6.72 3.60 -12.66
CA VAL A 57 -6.35 3.05 -11.36
C VAL A 57 -7.59 2.61 -10.58
N THR A 58 -7.40 1.80 -9.54
CA THR A 58 -8.48 1.32 -8.68
C THR A 58 -8.46 1.97 -7.32
N SER A 59 -7.26 2.33 -6.82
CA SER A 59 -7.07 3.04 -5.57
C SER A 59 -6.22 4.29 -5.78
N ILE A 60 -6.44 5.30 -4.94
CA ILE A 60 -5.60 6.49 -4.87
C ILE A 60 -5.21 6.81 -3.43
N ASN A 61 -4.04 7.41 -3.27
CA ASN A 61 -3.54 7.87 -1.97
C ASN A 61 -3.48 9.40 -2.01
N ILE A 62 -4.37 10.07 -1.30
CA ILE A 62 -4.48 11.53 -1.31
C ILE A 62 -3.57 12.14 -0.25
N ALA A 63 -2.69 13.06 -0.64
CA ALA A 63 -1.80 13.77 0.30
C ALA A 63 -2.60 14.53 1.38
N CYS A 64 -2.04 14.60 2.58
CA CYS A 64 -2.76 15.04 3.79
C CYS A 64 -2.20 16.34 4.41
N GLY A 65 -1.61 17.24 3.61
CA GLY A 65 -1.24 18.60 4.00
C GLY A 65 0.12 18.78 4.67
N THR A 66 0.89 17.72 4.88
CA THR A 66 2.17 17.76 5.61
C THR A 66 3.40 17.79 4.69
N HIS A 67 3.41 16.92 3.69
CA HIS A 67 4.43 16.86 2.64
C HIS A 67 3.94 17.50 1.33
N ALA A 68 2.62 17.49 1.11
CA ALA A 68 1.90 18.02 -0.04
C ALA A 68 0.39 18.03 0.25
N GLY A 69 -0.43 18.57 -0.66
CA GLY A 69 -1.89 18.53 -0.58
C GLY A 69 -2.50 19.55 0.35
N ASP A 70 -2.59 20.81 -0.09
CA ASP A 70 -3.37 21.83 0.63
C ASP A 70 -4.89 21.49 0.64
N PRO A 71 -5.70 22.06 1.55
CA PRO A 71 -7.11 21.70 1.69
C PRO A 71 -7.93 21.80 0.40
N LEU A 72 -7.64 22.80 -0.46
CA LEU A 72 -8.38 22.98 -1.70
C LEU A 72 -7.96 21.93 -2.74
N THR A 73 -6.66 21.63 -2.84
CA THR A 73 -6.15 20.52 -3.64
C THR A 73 -6.80 19.20 -3.21
N MET A 74 -6.78 18.87 -1.91
CA MET A 74 -7.41 17.66 -1.37
C MET A 74 -8.90 17.58 -1.73
N ALA A 75 -9.66 18.66 -1.53
CA ALA A 75 -11.09 18.69 -1.83
C ALA A 75 -11.38 18.43 -3.33
N LYS A 76 -10.61 19.04 -4.23
CA LYS A 76 -10.72 18.82 -5.68
C LYS A 76 -10.37 17.39 -6.06
N THR A 77 -9.31 16.83 -5.48
CA THR A 77 -8.91 15.44 -5.71
C THR A 77 -10.00 14.46 -5.28
N ILE A 78 -10.68 14.71 -4.15
CA ILE A 78 -11.81 13.89 -3.69
C ILE A 78 -12.98 13.96 -4.69
N ASP A 79 -13.30 15.15 -5.22
CA ASP A 79 -14.36 15.29 -6.22
C ASP A 79 -14.03 14.54 -7.52
N ALA A 80 -12.77 14.59 -7.95
CA ALA A 80 -12.30 13.81 -9.10
C ALA A 80 -12.34 12.29 -8.82
N ALA A 81 -11.93 11.85 -7.64
CA ALA A 81 -11.98 10.45 -7.23
C ALA A 81 -13.41 9.89 -7.26
N LYS A 82 -14.39 10.68 -6.78
CA LYS A 82 -15.80 10.34 -6.81
C LYS A 82 -16.32 10.15 -8.23
N LYS A 83 -15.91 11.01 -9.17
CA LYS A 83 -16.28 10.90 -10.60
C LYS A 83 -15.85 9.59 -11.23
N TYR A 84 -14.68 9.06 -10.85
CA TYR A 84 -14.12 7.82 -11.40
C TYR A 84 -14.31 6.59 -10.52
N ASN A 85 -15.03 6.74 -9.39
CA ASN A 85 -15.30 5.66 -8.43
C ASN A 85 -14.02 4.95 -7.95
N THR A 86 -12.95 5.70 -7.70
CA THR A 86 -11.69 5.16 -7.17
C THR A 86 -11.76 5.02 -5.65
N SER A 87 -11.14 3.97 -5.11
CA SER A 87 -10.99 3.80 -3.66
C SER A 87 -10.05 4.87 -3.11
N ILE A 88 -10.46 5.54 -2.04
CA ILE A 88 -9.71 6.67 -1.47
C ILE A 88 -8.98 6.22 -0.21
N GLY A 89 -7.68 6.47 -0.19
CA GLY A 89 -6.85 6.32 0.99
C GLY A 89 -6.07 7.58 1.33
N ALA A 90 -5.53 7.61 2.54
CA ALA A 90 -4.66 8.69 3.00
C ALA A 90 -3.21 8.42 2.59
N LEU A 91 -2.57 9.39 1.96
CA LEU A 91 -1.12 9.43 1.77
C LEU A 91 -0.51 10.27 2.89
N ILE A 92 0.03 9.60 3.89
CA ILE A 92 0.56 10.25 5.09
C ILE A 92 2.09 10.31 5.07
N GLY A 93 2.69 11.40 5.53
CA GLY A 93 4.14 11.56 5.53
C GLY A 93 4.62 12.45 6.66
N TYR A 94 5.94 12.66 6.69
CA TYR A 94 6.56 13.66 7.55
C TYR A 94 6.10 15.08 7.19
N ASN A 95 6.06 15.95 8.18
CA ASN A 95 5.76 17.39 8.07
C ASN A 95 6.94 18.16 7.46
N ASN A 96 7.27 17.82 6.21
CA ASN A 96 8.35 18.42 5.46
C ASN A 96 7.89 18.77 4.06
N LEU A 97 7.19 19.89 3.94
CA LEU A 97 6.69 20.41 2.65
C LEU A 97 7.84 20.74 1.69
N ILE A 98 8.91 21.39 2.18
CA ILE A 98 10.05 21.83 1.35
C ILE A 98 10.76 20.63 0.71
N GLY A 99 10.97 19.56 1.48
CA GLY A 99 11.57 18.31 0.97
C GLY A 99 10.58 17.31 0.41
N ASN A 100 9.30 17.67 0.23
CA ASN A 100 8.23 16.77 -0.19
C ASN A 100 8.20 15.43 0.62
N GLY A 101 8.46 15.51 1.93
CA GLY A 101 8.52 14.34 2.81
C GLY A 101 9.67 13.35 2.52
N GLN A 102 10.61 13.68 1.62
CA GLN A 102 11.68 12.78 1.19
C GLN A 102 12.92 12.82 2.10
N ASN A 103 13.14 13.91 2.84
CA ASN A 103 14.30 14.04 3.71
C ASN A 103 14.20 13.07 4.88
N GLU A 104 15.35 12.61 5.34
CA GLU A 104 15.49 11.86 6.57
C GLU A 104 14.99 12.68 7.76
N MET A 105 14.15 12.06 8.59
CA MET A 105 13.54 12.66 9.76
C MET A 105 13.20 11.56 10.77
N TYR A 106 13.42 11.86 12.04
CA TYR A 106 13.05 10.99 13.15
C TYR A 106 12.19 11.81 14.10
N LEU A 107 11.02 11.28 14.42
CA LEU A 107 10.12 11.82 15.42
C LEU A 107 10.04 10.84 16.59
N GLY A 108 9.77 11.37 17.78
CA GLY A 108 9.39 10.53 18.91
C GLY A 108 8.10 9.76 18.62
N VAL A 109 7.86 8.66 19.34
CA VAL A 109 6.67 7.81 19.16
C VAL A 109 5.38 8.62 19.27
N ASP A 110 5.27 9.49 20.27
CA ASP A 110 4.09 10.32 20.49
C ASP A 110 3.89 11.38 19.40
N GLU A 111 4.98 11.98 18.91
CA GLU A 111 4.96 12.96 17.82
C GLU A 111 4.51 12.29 16.51
N LEU A 112 5.07 11.13 16.18
CA LEU A 112 4.69 10.37 14.99
C LEU A 112 3.23 9.93 15.07
N ARG A 113 2.79 9.40 16.22
CA ARG A 113 1.39 9.02 16.44
C ARG A 113 0.44 10.20 16.24
N ALA A 114 0.74 11.36 16.85
CA ALA A 114 -0.05 12.57 16.70
C ALA A 114 -0.09 13.05 15.24
N LEU A 115 1.05 12.99 14.53
CA LEU A 115 1.16 13.37 13.13
C LEU A 115 0.34 12.46 12.21
N VAL A 116 0.30 11.15 12.47
CA VAL A 116 -0.56 10.20 11.75
C VAL A 116 -2.03 10.56 11.96
N LEU A 117 -2.47 10.68 13.22
CA LEU A 117 -3.86 10.98 13.55
C LEU A 117 -4.33 12.33 12.99
N TYR A 118 -3.47 13.35 13.02
CA TYR A 118 -3.75 14.66 12.42
C TYR A 118 -4.04 14.55 10.93
N GLN A 119 -3.20 13.83 10.17
CA GLN A 119 -3.35 13.66 8.73
C GLN A 119 -4.62 12.87 8.38
N LEU A 120 -4.91 11.81 9.14
CA LEU A 120 -6.15 11.04 8.97
C LEU A 120 -7.38 11.91 9.27
N GLY A 121 -7.36 12.69 10.35
CA GLY A 121 -8.44 13.61 10.70
C GLY A 121 -8.69 14.68 9.63
N ALA A 122 -7.63 15.26 9.07
CA ALA A 122 -7.72 16.26 8.01
C ALA A 122 -8.42 15.71 6.76
N LEU A 123 -7.98 14.55 6.25
CA LEU A 123 -8.63 13.91 5.10
C LEU A 123 -10.05 13.43 5.44
N HIS A 124 -10.23 12.87 6.63
CA HIS A 124 -11.53 12.36 7.08
C HIS A 124 -12.60 13.45 7.13
N GLY A 125 -12.28 14.65 7.65
CA GLY A 125 -13.24 15.76 7.68
C GLY A 125 -13.75 16.13 6.29
N LEU A 126 -12.86 16.17 5.29
CA LEU A 126 -13.23 16.45 3.90
C LEU A 126 -14.07 15.34 3.29
N LEU A 127 -13.70 14.06 3.50
CA LEU A 127 -14.44 12.91 3.00
C LEU A 127 -15.82 12.78 3.64
N HIS A 128 -15.90 12.98 4.95
CA HIS A 128 -17.14 12.90 5.72
C HIS A 128 -18.19 13.88 5.21
N SER A 129 -17.77 15.11 4.84
CA SER A 129 -18.66 16.12 4.25
C SER A 129 -19.33 15.68 2.93
N LYS A 130 -18.79 14.65 2.27
CA LYS A 130 -19.26 14.09 0.99
C LYS A 130 -19.83 12.68 1.14
N GLY A 131 -19.96 12.15 2.36
CA GLY A 131 -20.41 10.79 2.65
C GLY A 131 -19.43 9.72 2.17
N LEU A 132 -18.13 10.03 2.15
CA LEU A 132 -17.05 9.13 1.76
C LEU A 132 -16.18 8.78 2.99
N GLU A 133 -15.35 7.76 2.86
CA GLU A 133 -14.50 7.25 3.94
C GLU A 133 -13.11 6.89 3.45
N ILE A 134 -12.14 6.91 4.38
CA ILE A 134 -10.77 6.44 4.14
C ILE A 134 -10.79 4.91 4.16
N ARG A 135 -10.39 4.28 3.04
CA ARG A 135 -10.35 2.82 2.89
C ARG A 135 -9.00 2.22 3.26
N HIS A 136 -7.94 2.95 2.96
CA HIS A 136 -6.57 2.52 3.18
C HIS A 136 -5.67 3.69 3.54
N VAL A 137 -4.48 3.38 4.04
CA VAL A 137 -3.42 4.33 4.34
C VAL A 137 -2.15 3.84 3.69
N ARG A 138 -1.45 4.74 3.01
CA ARG A 138 -0.10 4.49 2.50
C ARG A 138 0.80 5.61 3.02
N THR A 139 1.99 5.27 3.48
CA THR A 139 2.97 6.28 3.90
C THR A 139 3.73 6.84 2.70
N HIS A 140 4.25 8.05 2.82
CA HIS A 140 5.01 8.75 1.78
C HIS A 140 6.49 8.87 2.11
N GLY A 141 7.31 9.06 1.07
CA GLY A 141 8.68 9.55 1.19
C GLY A 141 9.57 8.75 2.14
N PHE A 142 10.24 9.43 3.06
CA PHE A 142 11.13 8.79 4.03
C PHE A 142 10.39 7.90 5.03
N LEU A 143 9.16 8.28 5.42
CA LEU A 143 8.35 7.46 6.33
C LEU A 143 8.05 6.09 5.71
N TYR A 144 7.70 6.05 4.42
CA TYR A 144 7.54 4.78 3.70
C TYR A 144 8.79 3.91 3.74
N ARG A 145 9.98 4.53 3.66
CA ARG A 145 11.24 3.78 3.74
C ARG A 145 11.45 3.16 5.11
N GLN A 146 11.16 3.91 6.17
CA GLN A 146 11.28 3.41 7.53
C GLN A 146 10.32 2.26 7.83
N LEU A 147 9.13 2.22 7.21
CA LEU A 147 8.18 1.12 7.44
C LEU A 147 8.71 -0.27 7.05
N TYR A 148 9.68 -0.36 6.13
CA TYR A 148 10.30 -1.64 5.77
C TYR A 148 11.70 -1.85 6.34
N THR A 149 12.18 -0.95 7.21
CA THR A 149 13.49 -1.09 7.89
C THR A 149 13.44 -0.95 9.41
N ASP A 150 12.40 -0.34 9.97
CA ASP A 150 12.29 -0.02 11.40
C ASP A 150 10.94 -0.50 11.94
N LEU A 151 10.98 -1.53 12.79
CA LEU A 151 9.79 -2.14 13.38
C LEU A 151 9.06 -1.20 14.35
N LEU A 152 9.80 -0.38 15.11
CA LEU A 152 9.18 0.53 16.08
C LEU A 152 8.37 1.61 15.37
N ILE A 153 8.93 2.17 14.29
CA ILE A 153 8.23 3.15 13.46
C ILE A 153 7.02 2.52 12.76
N ALA A 154 7.19 1.34 12.17
CA ALA A 154 6.10 0.61 11.51
C ALA A 154 4.94 0.31 12.49
N GLU A 155 5.25 -0.17 13.70
CA GLU A 155 4.24 -0.42 14.74
C GLU A 155 3.57 0.87 15.22
N THR A 156 4.32 1.96 15.37
CA THR A 156 3.76 3.24 15.80
C THR A 156 2.72 3.76 14.81
N VAL A 157 3.04 3.69 13.51
CA VAL A 157 2.09 4.04 12.44
C VAL A 157 0.89 3.10 12.45
N ALA A 158 1.11 1.79 12.52
CA ALA A 158 0.04 0.80 12.51
C ALA A 158 -0.90 0.96 13.73
N LYS A 159 -0.37 1.23 14.94
CA LYS A 159 -1.14 1.52 16.15
C LYS A 159 -1.99 2.79 15.98
N ALA A 160 -1.38 3.87 15.50
CA ALA A 160 -2.10 5.13 15.28
C ALA A 160 -3.26 4.98 14.27
N ILE A 161 -3.06 4.21 13.20
CA ILE A 161 -4.14 3.90 12.25
C ILE A 161 -5.22 3.04 12.91
N ALA A 162 -4.84 2.01 13.68
CA ALA A 162 -5.79 1.13 14.36
C ALA A 162 -6.63 1.87 15.43
N GLU A 163 -6.05 2.88 16.08
CA GLU A 163 -6.75 3.80 16.98
C GLU A 163 -7.78 4.67 16.25
N PHE A 164 -7.46 5.13 15.04
CA PHE A 164 -8.39 5.87 14.20
C PHE A 164 -9.52 4.96 13.67
N SER A 165 -9.16 3.82 13.08
CA SER A 165 -10.08 2.78 12.64
C SER A 165 -9.33 1.48 12.32
N ARG A 166 -9.75 0.37 12.96
CA ARG A 166 -9.21 -0.98 12.70
C ARG A 166 -9.54 -1.53 11.31
N TRP A 167 -10.44 -0.88 10.58
CA TRP A 167 -10.90 -1.35 9.27
C TRP A 167 -10.06 -0.79 8.12
N ILE A 168 -9.24 0.22 8.38
CA ILE A 168 -8.33 0.77 7.40
C ILE A 168 -7.22 -0.24 7.11
N ILE A 169 -6.90 -0.39 5.83
CA ILE A 169 -5.78 -1.22 5.38
C ILE A 169 -4.50 -0.38 5.33
N LEU A 170 -3.44 -0.82 6.00
CA LEU A 170 -2.11 -0.22 5.86
C LEU A 170 -1.39 -0.83 4.66
N ILE A 171 -1.18 -0.04 3.62
CA ILE A 171 -0.43 -0.41 2.42
C ILE A 171 1.04 -0.08 2.63
N GLY A 172 1.91 -1.02 2.29
CA GLY A 172 3.35 -0.76 2.17
C GLY A 172 4.10 -1.93 1.57
N LEU A 173 5.42 -1.76 1.45
CA LEU A 173 6.29 -2.71 0.78
C LEU A 173 6.12 -4.12 1.33
N SER A 174 5.92 -5.08 0.44
CA SER A 174 5.86 -6.51 0.80
C SER A 174 7.14 -6.93 1.53
N GLY A 175 7.03 -7.39 2.78
CA GLY A 175 8.20 -7.73 3.59
C GLY A 175 7.88 -7.96 5.08
N PRO A 176 8.82 -8.59 5.82
CA PRO A 176 8.55 -9.12 7.16
C PRO A 176 8.31 -8.05 8.23
N ILE A 177 8.95 -6.87 8.11
CA ILE A 177 8.85 -5.81 9.13
C ILE A 177 7.43 -5.26 9.20
N LEU A 178 6.90 -4.79 8.07
CA LEU A 178 5.56 -4.23 8.04
C LEU A 178 4.49 -5.30 8.30
N THR A 179 4.67 -6.54 7.83
CA THR A 179 3.77 -7.64 8.18
C THR A 179 3.74 -7.87 9.69
N SER A 180 4.90 -7.95 10.35
CA SER A 180 4.98 -8.15 11.80
C SER A 180 4.34 -6.98 12.57
N ALA A 181 4.60 -5.74 12.14
CA ALA A 181 4.00 -4.56 12.76
C ALA A 181 2.47 -4.58 12.68
N CYS A 182 1.92 -4.93 11.51
CA CYS A 182 0.47 -5.03 11.31
C CYS A 182 -0.15 -6.17 12.15
N ASP A 183 0.51 -7.34 12.19
CA ASP A 183 0.06 -8.50 12.96
C ASP A 183 0.04 -8.21 14.47
N ASN A 184 1.09 -7.55 15.00
CA ASN A 184 1.22 -7.20 16.41
C ASN A 184 0.08 -6.28 16.91
N VAL A 185 -0.55 -5.52 16.01
CA VAL A 185 -1.60 -4.56 16.34
C VAL A 185 -2.97 -4.96 15.78
N ASN A 186 -3.03 -6.10 15.10
CA ASN A 186 -4.21 -6.65 14.45
C ASN A 186 -4.88 -5.67 13.47
N ILE A 187 -4.08 -5.03 12.60
CA ILE A 187 -4.56 -4.27 11.45
C ILE A 187 -4.26 -5.01 10.14
N LYS A 188 -5.05 -4.76 9.10
CA LYS A 188 -4.85 -5.39 7.80
C LYS A 188 -3.72 -4.70 7.03
N MET A 189 -2.87 -5.50 6.42
CA MET A 189 -1.81 -5.05 5.51
C MET A 189 -2.24 -5.26 4.06
N GLY A 190 -1.98 -4.29 3.19
CA GLY A 190 -1.96 -4.46 1.75
C GLY A 190 -0.51 -4.57 1.27
N GLN A 191 -0.12 -5.70 0.69
CA GLN A 191 1.26 -5.90 0.23
C GLN A 191 1.48 -5.23 -1.12
N GLU A 192 2.28 -4.17 -1.10
CA GLU A 192 2.57 -3.34 -2.27
C GLU A 192 3.87 -3.76 -2.97
N VAL A 193 3.86 -3.63 -4.28
CA VAL A 193 5.06 -3.56 -5.13
C VAL A 193 5.05 -2.28 -5.95
N GLN A 194 6.19 -1.60 -6.03
CA GLN A 194 6.42 -0.46 -6.92
C GLN A 194 7.08 -0.94 -8.21
N VAL A 195 6.36 -0.88 -9.33
CA VAL A 195 6.88 -1.40 -10.62
C VAL A 195 7.89 -0.46 -11.29
N SER A 196 7.90 0.81 -10.90
CA SER A 196 8.87 1.82 -11.35
C SER A 196 10.20 1.79 -10.60
N ARG A 197 10.38 0.86 -9.65
CA ARG A 197 11.57 0.80 -8.78
C ARG A 197 12.37 -0.49 -8.97
N ARG A 198 13.65 -0.39 -8.65
CA ARG A 198 14.59 -1.52 -8.59
C ARG A 198 14.68 -2.06 -7.16
N TYR A 199 14.96 -3.36 -7.06
CA TYR A 199 14.94 -4.10 -5.81
C TYR A 199 16.29 -4.74 -5.54
N ARG A 200 16.65 -4.77 -4.26
CA ARG A 200 17.69 -5.67 -3.75
C ARG A 200 17.12 -7.07 -3.54
N LYS A 201 18.01 -8.04 -3.34
CA LYS A 201 17.65 -9.44 -3.09
C LYS A 201 16.87 -9.64 -1.78
N ASP A 202 17.02 -8.73 -0.81
CA ASP A 202 16.27 -8.74 0.45
C ASP A 202 14.85 -8.17 0.33
N GLY A 203 14.45 -7.70 -0.86
CA GLY A 203 13.14 -7.11 -1.13
C GLY A 203 13.05 -5.60 -0.89
N THR A 204 14.11 -4.97 -0.37
CA THR A 204 14.14 -3.51 -0.22
C THR A 204 14.28 -2.80 -1.56
N ILE A 205 13.76 -1.57 -1.62
CA ILE A 205 13.83 -0.72 -2.80
C ILE A 205 15.17 0.03 -2.85
N LEU A 206 15.76 0.11 -4.04
CA LEU A 206 16.94 0.93 -4.32
C LEU A 206 16.57 2.43 -4.39
N PRO A 207 17.50 3.35 -4.03
CA PRO A 207 17.31 4.77 -4.26
C PRO A 207 16.95 5.07 -5.70
N PHE A 208 16.05 6.04 -5.89
CA PHE A 208 15.62 6.46 -7.21
C PHE A 208 16.80 7.10 -7.95
N SER A 209 17.01 6.68 -9.20
CA SER A 209 18.01 7.25 -10.10
C SER A 209 17.31 7.71 -11.38
N PRO A 210 17.22 9.02 -11.66
CA PRO A 210 16.58 9.53 -12.88
C PRO A 210 17.15 8.91 -14.16
N ASN A 211 18.46 8.62 -14.17
CA ASN A 211 19.17 8.06 -15.32
C ASN A 211 18.87 6.56 -15.56
N ILE A 212 18.30 5.87 -14.57
CA ILE A 212 17.99 4.44 -14.65
C ILE A 212 16.49 4.23 -14.58
N ASP A 213 15.87 4.67 -13.50
CA ASP A 213 14.45 4.46 -13.20
C ASP A 213 13.56 5.42 -14.02
N GLY A 214 14.05 6.60 -14.37
CA GLY A 214 13.32 7.60 -15.16
C GLY A 214 13.51 7.52 -16.67
N LYS A 215 14.55 6.80 -17.16
CA LYS A 215 14.92 6.81 -18.58
C LYS A 215 13.91 6.08 -19.49
N ASN A 216 13.38 4.95 -19.02
CA ASN A 216 12.46 4.09 -19.76
C ASN A 216 11.31 3.64 -18.83
N LEU A 217 10.65 4.59 -18.15
CA LEU A 217 9.69 4.30 -17.09
C LEU A 217 8.59 3.34 -17.59
N LEU A 218 7.97 3.65 -18.73
CA LEU A 218 6.88 2.84 -19.28
C LEU A 218 7.32 1.41 -19.60
N GLU A 219 8.40 1.24 -20.35
CA GLU A 219 8.88 -0.07 -20.82
C GLU A 219 9.30 -0.96 -19.64
N GLU A 220 10.17 -0.46 -18.76
CA GLU A 220 10.69 -1.23 -17.63
C GLU A 220 9.62 -1.55 -16.60
N SER A 221 8.73 -0.60 -16.30
CA SER A 221 7.62 -0.85 -15.37
C SER A 221 6.63 -1.86 -15.92
N THR A 222 6.32 -1.78 -17.22
CA THR A 222 5.44 -2.75 -17.89
C THR A 222 6.06 -4.14 -17.90
N ARG A 223 7.36 -4.25 -18.19
CA ARG A 223 8.11 -5.51 -18.16
C ARG A 223 8.06 -6.13 -16.77
N ARG A 224 8.31 -5.34 -15.72
CA ARG A 224 8.30 -5.79 -14.32
C ARG A 224 6.89 -6.19 -13.86
N ALA A 225 5.87 -5.39 -14.18
CA ALA A 225 4.48 -5.73 -13.88
C ALA A 225 4.07 -7.06 -14.51
N ARG A 226 4.43 -7.26 -15.79
CA ARG A 226 4.18 -8.53 -16.50
C ARG A 226 4.86 -9.71 -15.81
N GLU A 227 6.12 -9.54 -15.40
CA GLU A 227 6.87 -10.56 -14.67
C GLU A 227 6.16 -10.95 -13.36
N ILE A 228 5.75 -9.96 -12.57
CA ILE A 228 5.05 -10.14 -11.30
C ILE A 228 3.71 -10.87 -11.53
N ILE A 229 2.90 -10.42 -12.48
CA ILE A 229 1.58 -11.00 -12.76
C ILE A 229 1.70 -12.45 -13.21
N GLN A 230 2.67 -12.75 -14.08
CA GLN A 230 2.84 -14.08 -14.66
C GLN A 230 3.50 -15.08 -13.70
N THR A 231 4.49 -14.63 -12.92
CA THR A 231 5.37 -15.53 -12.17
C THR A 231 5.26 -15.41 -10.65
N GLY A 232 4.67 -14.32 -10.15
CA GLY A 232 4.71 -13.98 -8.73
C GLY A 232 6.12 -13.66 -8.21
N SER A 233 7.02 -13.23 -9.10
CA SER A 233 8.38 -12.84 -8.78
C SER A 233 8.81 -11.61 -9.56
N LEU A 234 9.88 -10.96 -9.10
CA LEU A 234 10.55 -9.88 -9.81
C LEU A 234 12.05 -10.14 -9.91
N THR A 235 12.69 -9.53 -10.91
CA THR A 235 14.14 -9.56 -11.06
C THR A 235 14.79 -8.42 -10.27
N CYS A 236 15.69 -8.77 -9.35
CA CYS A 236 16.49 -7.82 -8.55
C CYS A 236 17.65 -7.22 -9.37
N GLU A 237 18.30 -6.18 -8.84
CA GLU A 237 19.46 -5.54 -9.47
C GLU A 237 20.62 -6.51 -9.74
N ASP A 238 20.84 -7.47 -8.84
CA ASP A 238 21.85 -8.52 -8.97
C ASP A 238 21.44 -9.69 -9.90
N LYS A 239 20.31 -9.53 -10.62
CA LYS A 239 19.69 -10.51 -11.52
C LYS A 239 19.09 -11.73 -10.82
N SER A 240 19.10 -11.78 -9.48
CA SER A 240 18.38 -12.82 -8.75
C SER A 240 16.85 -12.65 -8.89
N LYS A 241 16.12 -13.75 -8.70
CA LYS A 241 14.65 -13.75 -8.67
C LYS A 241 14.16 -13.67 -7.23
N LEU A 242 13.33 -12.68 -6.95
CA LEU A 242 12.67 -12.51 -5.66
C LEU A 242 11.19 -12.86 -5.81
N ARG A 243 10.75 -13.89 -5.08
CA ARG A 243 9.31 -14.20 -4.97
C ARG A 243 8.65 -13.18 -4.06
N ILE A 244 7.51 -12.65 -4.47
CA ILE A 244 6.83 -11.57 -3.75
C ILE A 244 5.33 -11.81 -3.68
N ASN A 245 4.74 -11.50 -2.54
CA ASN A 245 3.29 -11.43 -2.39
C ASN A 245 2.84 -10.03 -2.78
N VAL A 246 1.78 -9.95 -3.57
CA VAL A 246 1.28 -8.70 -4.12
C VAL A 246 -0.24 -8.66 -4.02
N ASP A 247 -0.72 -7.61 -3.37
CA ASP A 247 -2.13 -7.22 -3.33
C ASP A 247 -2.36 -5.96 -4.17
N THR A 248 -1.35 -5.08 -4.25
CA THR A 248 -1.41 -3.83 -5.03
C THR A 248 -0.13 -3.50 -5.76
N ILE A 249 -0.27 -2.96 -6.96
CA ILE A 249 0.80 -2.42 -7.80
C ILE A 249 0.76 -0.90 -7.72
N HIS A 250 1.83 -0.31 -7.22
CA HIS A 250 2.00 1.14 -7.18
C HIS A 250 2.69 1.65 -8.45
N ILE A 251 2.16 2.75 -8.98
CA ILE A 251 2.72 3.50 -10.10
C ILE A 251 2.89 4.98 -9.77
N PRO A 252 3.88 5.66 -10.39
CA PRO A 252 4.00 7.11 -10.31
C PRO A 252 2.80 7.80 -10.97
N SER A 253 2.68 9.11 -10.73
CA SER A 253 1.57 9.94 -11.21
C SER A 253 1.98 11.31 -11.74
N ASP A 254 3.27 11.50 -12.01
CA ASP A 254 3.92 12.80 -12.22
C ASP A 254 4.24 13.12 -13.68
N SER A 255 3.84 12.25 -14.61
CA SER A 255 4.25 12.35 -16.01
C SER A 255 3.24 11.74 -16.99
N LYS A 256 3.35 12.13 -18.27
CA LYS A 256 2.59 11.51 -19.36
C LYS A 256 2.84 9.99 -19.44
N GLU A 257 4.08 9.56 -19.24
CA GLU A 257 4.44 8.15 -19.20
C GLU A 257 3.76 7.40 -18.04
N SER A 258 3.51 8.07 -16.90
CA SER A 258 2.72 7.51 -15.81
C SER A 258 1.27 7.22 -16.21
N VAL A 259 0.65 8.13 -16.97
CA VAL A 259 -0.70 7.93 -17.53
C VAL A 259 -0.74 6.76 -18.50
N GLU A 260 0.27 6.68 -19.37
CA GLU A 260 0.40 5.56 -20.31
C GLU A 260 0.61 4.23 -19.58
N LEU A 261 1.45 4.21 -18.55
CA LEU A 261 1.69 3.04 -17.71
C LEU A 261 0.39 2.58 -17.02
N ALA A 262 -0.37 3.50 -16.42
CA ALA A 262 -1.64 3.20 -15.78
C ALA A 262 -2.61 2.52 -16.76
N ARG A 263 -2.74 3.08 -17.98
CA ARG A 263 -3.57 2.51 -19.05
C ARG A 263 -3.10 1.11 -19.45
N THR A 264 -1.80 0.91 -19.62
CA THR A 264 -1.22 -0.39 -19.96
C THR A 264 -1.47 -1.43 -18.86
N LEU A 265 -1.33 -1.08 -17.59
CA LEU A 265 -1.61 -1.99 -16.48
C LEU A 265 -3.10 -2.34 -16.38
N LYS A 266 -3.99 -1.36 -16.53
CA LYS A 266 -5.45 -1.59 -16.55
C LYS A 266 -5.85 -2.61 -17.63
N ALA A 267 -5.21 -2.56 -18.80
CA ALA A 267 -5.46 -3.51 -19.89
C ALA A 267 -4.82 -4.89 -19.67
N MET A 268 -3.75 -4.96 -18.87
CA MET A 268 -3.01 -6.20 -18.61
C MET A 268 -3.62 -7.05 -17.49
N ILE A 269 -4.22 -6.39 -16.48
CA ILE A 269 -4.80 -7.05 -15.31
C ILE A 269 -6.27 -7.35 -15.61
N VAL A 270 -6.68 -8.60 -15.43
CA VAL A 270 -8.09 -9.00 -15.59
C VAL A 270 -8.88 -8.52 -14.37
N ASP A 271 -9.90 -7.69 -14.60
CA ASP A 271 -10.79 -7.16 -13.56
C ASP A 271 -10.04 -6.59 -12.34
N PRO A 272 -9.19 -5.55 -12.52
CA PRO A 272 -8.47 -4.96 -11.40
C PRO A 272 -9.48 -4.33 -10.45
N LYS A 273 -9.32 -4.64 -9.16
CA LYS A 273 -10.20 -4.15 -8.08
C LYS A 273 -9.37 -3.47 -7.01
N PRO A 274 -9.93 -2.47 -6.32
CA PRO A 274 -9.24 -1.87 -5.20
C PRO A 274 -8.95 -2.92 -4.13
N ILE A 275 -8.00 -2.64 -3.22
CA ILE A 275 -7.80 -3.51 -2.05
C ILE A 275 -9.04 -3.37 -1.17
N LEU A 276 -10.06 -4.14 -1.51
CA LEU A 276 -11.31 -4.28 -0.81
C LEU A 276 -11.44 -5.75 -0.46
N MET A 277 -11.78 -6.02 0.78
CA MET A 277 -12.08 -7.38 1.17
C MET A 277 -13.48 -7.74 0.65
N ASP A 278 -13.56 -8.47 -0.47
CA ASP A 278 -14.80 -9.11 -0.96
C ASP A 278 -15.52 -9.97 0.11
N LYS A 279 -14.88 -10.26 1.25
CA LYS A 279 -15.49 -10.96 2.39
C LYS A 279 -16.29 -10.08 3.36
N TYR A 280 -16.26 -8.75 3.24
CA TYR A 280 -16.81 -7.87 4.29
C TYR A 280 -17.68 -6.71 3.79
N ASP A 281 -18.04 -6.69 2.50
CA ASP A 281 -19.04 -5.77 1.93
C ASP A 281 -20.42 -5.83 2.62
N LYS A 282 -20.71 -6.91 3.36
CA LYS A 282 -21.91 -6.99 4.20
C LYS A 282 -22.04 -5.77 5.14
N TYR A 283 -20.93 -5.24 5.65
CA TYR A 283 -21.00 -4.18 6.67
C TYR A 283 -21.19 -2.77 6.09
N PHE A 284 -20.64 -2.48 4.90
CA PHE A 284 -20.93 -1.22 4.20
C PHE A 284 -22.34 -1.20 3.61
N ALA A 285 -22.85 -2.36 3.20
CA ALA A 285 -24.26 -2.52 2.87
C ALA A 285 -25.17 -2.26 4.10
N ASP A 286 -24.77 -2.74 5.28
CA ASP A 286 -25.53 -2.51 6.52
C ASP A 286 -25.54 -1.03 6.93
N LEU A 287 -24.41 -0.29 6.83
CA LEU A 287 -24.36 1.15 7.08
C LEU A 287 -25.23 1.99 6.13
N ALA A 288 -25.38 1.56 4.87
CA ALA A 288 -26.26 2.22 3.91
C ALA A 288 -27.76 1.98 4.18
N SER A 289 -28.10 0.98 4.99
CA SER A 289 -29.47 0.62 5.37
C SER A 289 -29.98 1.27 6.67
N VAL A 290 -29.13 2.04 7.36
CA VAL A 290 -29.49 2.80 8.58
C VAL A 290 -29.72 4.29 8.26
N LYS A 291 -30.24 4.60 7.06
CA LYS A 291 -30.72 5.94 6.69
C LYS A 291 -32.22 5.96 6.51
#